data_AF-R6P4H1-F1
#
_entry.id   AF-R6P4H1-F1
#
_cell.length_a   1.000
_cell.length_b   1.000
_cell.length_c   1.000
_cell.angle_alpha   90.00
_cell.angle_beta   90.00
_cell.angle_gamma   90.00
#
_symmetry.space_group_name_H-M   'P 1'
#
loop_
_entity.id
_entity.type
_entity.pdbx_description
1 polymer ?
#
loop_
_entity_poly.entity_id
_entity_poly.type
_entity_poly.pdbx_seq_one_letter_code
_entity_poly.pdbx_strand_id
1 'polypeptide(L)' 'MEEKFAVEEIKKSKKYCKYIDILGVVLDENEEYTLEEVDKAINDFLESEV' A
#
# COMPACT_ATOMS: atom_id res chain seq x y z
N MET A 1 0.43 3.75 19.09
CA MET A 1 1.70 3.93 18.38
C MET A 1 1.45 3.25 17.05
N GLU A 2 1.20 4.03 16.01
CA GLU A 2 0.96 3.47 14.67
C GLU A 2 2.32 3.07 14.09
N GLU A 3 2.48 1.78 13.83
CA GLU A 3 3.66 1.26 13.15
C GLU A 3 3.53 1.58 11.66
N LYS A 4 4.43 2.45 11.19
CA LYS A 4 4.58 2.76 9.79
C LYS A 4 5.61 1.82 9.19
N PHE A 5 5.37 1.40 7.96
CA PHE A 5 6.24 0.53 7.21
C PHE A 5 6.63 1.22 5.92
N ALA A 6 7.89 1.06 5.53
CA ALA A 6 8.35 1.49 4.22
C ALA A 6 7.62 0.70 3.12
N VAL A 7 7.31 1.34 1.99
CA VAL A 7 6.62 0.70 0.87
C VAL A 7 7.33 -0.58 0.41
N GLU A 8 8.67 -0.61 0.45
CA GLU A 8 9.44 -1.82 0.13
C GLU A 8 9.16 -3.01 1.07
N GLU A 9 8.96 -2.76 2.37
CA GLU A 9 8.61 -3.81 3.33
C GLU A 9 7.17 -4.30 3.11
N ILE A 10 6.26 -3.37 2.83
CA ILE A 10 4.87 -3.67 2.52
C ILE A 10 4.79 -4.52 1.23
N LYS A 11 5.50 -4.12 0.17
CA LYS A 11 5.59 -4.86 -1.09
C LYS A 11 6.16 -6.28 -0.90
N LYS A 12 7.12 -6.46 0.01
CA LYS A 12 7.66 -7.80 0.37
C LYS A 12 6.68 -8.65 1.18
N SER A 13 5.65 -8.07 1.77
CA SER A 13 4.66 -8.80 2.54
C SER A 13 3.75 -9.65 1.64
N LYS A 14 3.48 -10.89 2.05
CA LYS A 14 2.59 -11.81 1.30
C LYS A 14 1.16 -11.27 1.16
N LYS A 15 0.71 -10.40 2.07
CA LYS A 15 -0.62 -9.78 2.04
C LYS A 15 -0.77 -8.82 0.85
N TYR A 16 0.29 -8.06 0.57
CA TYR A 16 0.30 -6.96 -0.40
C TYR A 16 1.05 -7.28 -1.69
N CYS A 17 1.72 -8.44 -1.74
CA CYS A 17 2.43 -8.98 -2.90
C CYS A 17 1.56 -9.09 -4.17
N LYS A 18 0.24 -9.17 -4.06
CA LYS A 18 -0.66 -9.17 -5.23
C LYS A 18 -1.01 -7.78 -5.73
N TYR A 19 -0.82 -6.77 -4.88
CA TYR A 19 -1.17 -5.38 -5.15
C TYR A 19 0.08 -4.55 -5.42
N ILE A 20 1.24 -5.15 -5.74
CA ILE A 20 2.51 -4.41 -5.94
C ILE A 20 2.37 -3.33 -7.02
N ASP A 21 1.69 -3.64 -8.12
CA ASP A 21 1.39 -2.68 -9.18
C ASP A 21 0.57 -1.50 -8.65
N ILE A 22 -0.49 -1.77 -7.89
CA ILE A 22 -1.33 -0.73 -7.28
C ILE A 22 -0.50 0.09 -6.29
N LEU A 23 0.23 -0.57 -5.39
CA LEU A 23 1.10 0.05 -4.40
C LEU A 23 2.17 0.93 -5.04
N GLY A 24 2.70 0.56 -6.19
CA GLY A 24 3.66 1.38 -6.94
C GLY A 24 3.03 2.61 -7.61
N VAL A 25 1.71 2.62 -7.79
CA VAL A 25 0.96 3.76 -8.34
C VAL A 25 0.42 4.66 -7.24
N VAL A 26 -0.07 4.08 -6.14
CA VAL A 26 -0.76 4.83 -5.07
C VAL A 26 0.13 5.21 -3.90
N LEU A 27 1.25 4.51 -3.67
CA LEU A 27 2.19 4.80 -2.58
C LEU A 27 3.52 5.29 -3.13
N ASP A 28 4.11 6.25 -2.43
CA ASP A 28 5.42 6.79 -2.76
C ASP A 28 6.53 6.02 -2.03
N GLU A 29 7.56 5.59 -2.75
CA GLU A 29 8.64 4.76 -2.18
C GLU A 29 9.52 5.50 -1.17
N ASN A 30 9.43 6.84 -1.14
CA ASN A 30 10.15 7.67 -0.17
C ASN A 30 9.33 7.93 1.11
N GLU A 31 8.08 7.46 1.17
CA GLU A 31 7.21 7.63 2.33
C GLU A 31 6.96 6.30 3.06
N GLU A 32 6.54 6.43 4.31
CA GLU A 32 6.19 5.33 5.19
C GLU A 32 4.69 5.40 5.50
N TYR A 33 4.01 4.27 5.29
CA TYR A 33 2.56 4.18 5.42
C TYR A 33 2.19 3.15 6.48
N THR A 34 1.08 3.39 7.16
CA THR A 34 0.50 2.36 8.02
C THR A 34 -0.23 1.32 7.18
N LEU A 35 -0.42 0.12 7.74
CA LEU A 35 -1.19 -0.92 7.06
C LEU A 35 -2.62 -0.48 6.72
N GLU A 36 -3.22 0.40 7.54
CA GLU A 36 -4.54 0.97 7.31
C GLU A 36 -4.55 1.96 6.14
N GLU A 37 -3.55 2.85 6.05
CA GLU A 37 -3.41 3.75 4.92
C GLU A 37 -3.21 2.98 3.62
N VAL A 38 -2.41 1.93 3.65
CA VAL A 38 -2.17 1.08 2.50
C VAL A 38 -3.43 0.34 2.05
N ASP A 39 -4.15 -0.31 2.98
CA ASP A 39 -5.43 -0.97 2.66
C ASP A 39 -6.42 0.04 2.08
N LYS A 40 -6.48 1.25 2.66
CA LYS A 40 -7.36 2.31 2.16
C LYS A 40 -6.95 2.78 0.75
N ALA A 41 -5.67 2.98 0.49
CA ALA A 41 -5.17 3.42 -0.82
C ALA A 41 -5.43 2.35 -1.90
N ILE A 42 -5.24 1.06 -1.58
CA ILE A 42 -5.59 -0.04 -2.49
C ILE A 42 -7.09 -0.04 -2.75
N ASN A 43 -7.91 0.08 -1.70
CA ASN A 43 -9.36 0.04 -1.82
C ASN A 43 -9.91 1.24 -2.61
N ASP A 44 -9.39 2.46 -2.38
CA ASP A 44 -9.76 3.67 -3.11
C ASP A 44 -9.45 3.56 -4.61
N PHE A 45 -8.30 2.95 -4.93
CA PHE A 45 -7.92 2.67 -6.32
C PHE A 45 -8.84 1.63 -6.98
N LEU A 46 -9.18 0.56 -6.26
CA LEU A 46 -10.10 -0.48 -6.75
C LEU A 46 -11.54 0.04 -6.90
N GLU A 47 -12.01 0.89 -5.99
CA GLU A 47 -13.34 1.51 -6.05
C GLU A 47 -13.44 2.57 -7.16
N SER A 48 -12.33 3.19 -7.59
CA SER A 48 -12.34 4.13 -8.73
C SER A 48 -12.51 3.46 -10.10
N GLU A 49 -12.28 2.15 -10.22
CA GLU A 49 -12.40 1.43 -11.51
C GLU A 49 -13.82 0.87 -11.76
N VAL A 50 -14.75 1.00 -10.81
CA VAL A 50 -16.12 0.44 -10.87
C VAL A 50 -17.24 1.47 -11.11
#